data_AF-A0A3N2R1Y3-F1
#
_entry.id   AF-A0A3N2R1Y3-F1
#
_cell.length_a   1.000
_cell.length_b   1.000
_cell.length_c   1.000
_cell.angle_alpha   90.00
_cell.angle_beta   90.00
_cell.angle_gamma   90.00
#
_symmetry.space_group_name_H-M   'P 1'
#
loop_
_entity.id
_entity.type
_entity.pdbx_description
1 polymer ?
#
loop_
_entity_poly.entity_id
_entity_poly.type
_entity_poly.pdbx_seq_one_letter_code
_entity_poly.pdbx_strand_id
1 'polypeptide(L)'
;MRCSAMADDVRTKATIVAALKHQITSLQTLVDDLEHSTTPDLREIRHLPDLLQERREQLRLSPVETAELAGLSPNTYRALERADGNPRLETLESVGQVLNFKLWIEMV
;
A
#
# COMPACT_ATOMS: atom_id res chain seq x y z
N MET A 1 -21.82 33.54 -41.48
CA MET A 1 -20.45 33.27 -40.99
C MET A 1 -20.34 32.68 -39.56
N ARG A 2 -21.43 32.48 -38.79
CA ARG A 2 -21.35 32.03 -37.38
C ARG A 2 -21.37 30.51 -37.14
N CYS A 3 -21.67 29.68 -38.14
CA CYS A 3 -21.79 28.23 -37.93
C CYS A 3 -20.46 27.47 -37.89
N SER A 4 -19.35 28.01 -38.42
CA SER A 4 -18.06 27.30 -38.46
C SER A 4 -17.38 27.24 -37.09
N ALA A 5 -17.39 28.35 -36.34
CA ALA A 5 -16.68 28.45 -35.06
C ALA A 5 -17.27 27.56 -33.94
N MET A 6 -18.59 27.33 -33.96
CA MET A 6 -19.27 26.47 -32.99
C MET A 6 -18.97 24.98 -33.23
N ALA A 7 -18.75 24.57 -34.48
CA ALA A 7 -18.36 23.21 -34.83
C ALA A 7 -16.91 22.91 -34.41
N ASP A 8 -16.00 23.88 -34.56
CA ASP A 8 -14.60 23.75 -34.17
C ASP A 8 -14.41 23.71 -32.64
N ASP A 9 -15.17 24.51 -31.87
CA ASP A 9 -15.16 24.47 -30.40
C ASP A 9 -15.67 23.12 -29.86
N VAL A 10 -16.76 22.60 -30.42
CA VAL A 10 -17.31 21.28 -30.07
C VAL A 10 -16.32 20.16 -30.41
N ARG A 11 -15.64 20.24 -31.56
CA ARG A 11 -14.61 19.28 -31.97
C ARG A 11 -13.40 19.31 -31.04
N THR A 12 -12.93 20.50 -30.67
CA THR A 12 -11.78 20.69 -29.78
C THR A 12 -12.07 20.16 -28.38
N LYS A 13 -13.26 20.45 -27.83
CA LYS A 13 -13.71 19.87 -26.55
C LYS A 13 -13.82 18.35 -26.63
N ALA A 14 -14.40 17.81 -27.70
CA ALA A 14 -14.51 16.37 -27.91
C ALA A 14 -13.13 15.68 -27.97
N THR A 15 -12.13 16.32 -28.61
CA THR A 15 -10.75 15.82 -28.65
C THR A 15 -10.11 15.79 -27.27
N ILE A 16 -10.26 16.86 -26.48
CA ILE A 16 -9.74 16.94 -25.12
C ILE A 16 -10.40 15.87 -24.23
N VAL A 17 -11.71 15.70 -24.33
CA VAL A 17 -12.44 14.65 -23.59
C VAL A 17 -11.98 13.25 -23.98
N ALA A 18 -11.71 13.00 -25.26
CA ALA A 18 -11.18 11.72 -25.71
C ALA A 18 -9.76 11.45 -25.17
N ALA A 19 -8.88 12.46 -25.18
CA ALA A 19 -7.54 12.35 -24.63
C ALA A 19 -7.56 12.11 -23.11
N LEU A 20 -8.41 12.82 -22.37
CA LEU A 20 -8.59 12.61 -20.93
C LEU A 20 -9.14 11.22 -20.62
N LYS A 21 -10.12 10.73 -21.39
CA LYS A 21 -10.63 9.36 -21.24
C LYS A 21 -9.53 8.32 -21.43
N HIS A 22 -8.69 8.50 -22.44
CA HIS A 22 -7.54 7.62 -22.67
C HIS A 22 -6.55 7.65 -21.49
N GLN A 23 -6.26 8.84 -20.93
CA GLN A 23 -5.41 8.95 -19.74
C GLN A 23 -6.03 8.29 -18.51
N ILE A 24 -7.34 8.46 -18.28
CA ILE A 24 -8.05 7.79 -17.18
C ILE A 24 -7.90 6.28 -17.32
N THR A 25 -8.13 5.73 -18.51
CA THR A 25 -7.96 4.28 -18.76
C THR A 25 -6.53 3.83 -18.52
N SER A 26 -5.53 4.57 -19.01
CA SER A 26 -4.12 4.22 -18.79
C SER A 26 -3.73 4.24 -17.31
N LEU A 27 -4.22 5.22 -16.54
CA LEU A 27 -3.99 5.28 -15.10
C LEU A 27 -4.69 4.13 -14.37
N GLN A 28 -5.90 3.77 -14.78
CA GLN A 28 -6.62 2.62 -14.24
C GLN A 28 -5.83 1.32 -14.47
N THR A 29 -5.28 1.11 -15.66
CA THR A 29 -4.44 -0.07 -15.95
C THR A 29 -3.19 -0.13 -15.06
N LEU A 30 -2.54 1.01 -14.80
CA LEU A 30 -1.39 1.05 -13.90
C LEU A 30 -1.76 0.76 -12.45
N VAL A 31 -2.93 1.23 -12.00
CA VAL A 31 -3.45 0.91 -10.66
C VAL A 31 -3.74 -0.57 -10.57
N ASP A 32 -4.42 -1.14 -11.57
CA ASP A 32 -4.68 -2.58 -11.64
C ASP A 32 -3.36 -3.36 -11.59
N ASP A 33 -2.36 -2.98 -12.37
CA ASP A 33 -1.04 -3.63 -12.36
C ASP A 33 -0.35 -3.53 -11.00
N LEU A 34 -0.45 -2.41 -10.29
CA LEU A 34 0.11 -2.26 -8.94
C LEU A 34 -0.65 -3.09 -7.89
N GLU A 35 -1.98 -3.10 -7.94
CA GLU A 35 -2.83 -3.86 -7.01
C GLU A 35 -2.67 -5.38 -7.18
N HIS A 36 -2.34 -5.82 -8.41
CA HIS A 36 -2.11 -7.23 -8.72
C HIS A 36 -0.62 -7.60 -8.82
N SER A 37 0.29 -6.63 -8.68
CA SER A 37 1.72 -6.88 -8.64
C SER A 37 2.06 -7.72 -7.41
N THR A 38 2.46 -8.96 -7.65
CA THR A 38 3.00 -9.86 -6.62
C THR A 38 4.46 -9.54 -6.28
N THR A 39 4.98 -8.39 -6.75
CA THR A 39 6.36 -8.00 -6.52
C THR A 39 6.56 -7.71 -5.03
N PRO A 40 7.41 -8.48 -4.33
CA PRO A 40 7.64 -8.29 -2.92
C PRO A 40 8.27 -6.93 -2.65
N ASP A 41 7.95 -6.37 -1.49
CA ASP A 41 8.69 -5.22 -0.97
C ASP A 41 10.08 -5.70 -0.51
N LEU A 42 11.11 -5.33 -1.27
CA LEU A 42 12.50 -5.72 -1.04
C LEU A 42 13.29 -4.69 -0.21
N ARG A 43 12.60 -3.80 0.53
CA ARG A 43 13.27 -2.92 1.49
C ARG A 43 14.05 -3.75 2.52
N GLU A 44 15.20 -3.22 2.94
CA GLU A 44 16.01 -3.85 3.98
C GLU A 44 15.22 -4.01 5.29
N ILE A 45 15.48 -5.10 6.02
CA ILE A 45 14.77 -5.46 7.27
C ILE A 45 14.80 -4.34 8.33
N ARG A 46 15.79 -3.45 8.28
CA ARG A 46 15.88 -2.27 9.17
C ARG A 46 14.69 -1.33 9.07
N HIS A 47 13.93 -1.38 7.97
CA HIS A 47 12.72 -0.57 7.75
C HIS A 47 11.43 -1.25 8.23
N LEU A 48 11.52 -2.50 8.69
CA LEU A 48 10.37 -3.24 9.20
C LEU A 48 9.67 -2.52 10.37
N PRO A 49 10.35 -1.94 11.37
CA PRO A 49 9.69 -1.27 12.49
C PRO A 49 8.78 -0.12 12.04
N ASP A 50 9.28 0.74 11.16
CA ASP A 50 8.53 1.87 10.60
C ASP A 50 7.32 1.37 9.80
N LEU A 51 7.51 0.32 8.98
CA LEU A 51 6.43 -0.27 8.19
C LEU A 51 5.31 -0.86 9.07
N LEU A 52 5.68 -1.54 10.16
CA LEU A 52 4.71 -2.09 11.12
C LEU A 52 3.88 -0.97 11.76
N GLN A 53 4.55 0.11 12.18
CA GLN A 53 3.89 1.27 12.76
C GLN A 53 2.94 1.94 11.76
N GLU A 54 3.41 2.24 10.55
CA GLU A 54 2.61 2.86 9.50
C GLU A 54 1.37 2.04 9.18
N ARG A 55 1.52 0.72 9.01
CA ARG A 55 0.39 -0.18 8.71
C ARG A 55 -0.61 -0.25 9.85
N ARG A 56 -0.12 -0.34 11.10
CA ARG A 56 -0.99 -0.31 12.28
C ARG A 56 -1.81 0.98 12.34
N GLU A 57 -1.18 2.13 12.10
CA GLU A 57 -1.83 3.44 12.13
C GLU A 57 -2.84 3.60 10.99
N GLN A 58 -2.54 3.09 9.80
CA GLN A 58 -3.50 3.05 8.67
C GLN A 58 -4.76 2.25 9.00
N LEU A 59 -4.60 1.15 9.76
CA LEU A 59 -5.71 0.33 10.26
C LEU A 59 -6.37 0.90 11.53
N ARG A 60 -5.88 2.04 12.04
CA ARG A 60 -6.36 2.71 13.26
C ARG A 60 -6.32 1.84 14.52
N LEU A 61 -5.33 0.97 14.60
CA LEU A 61 -5.12 0.10 15.77
C LEU A 61 -4.11 0.73 16.74
N SER A 62 -4.34 0.58 18.03
CA SER A 62 -3.32 0.86 19.04
C SER A 62 -2.32 -0.31 19.14
N PRO A 63 -1.08 -0.07 19.62
CA PRO A 63 -0.10 -1.14 19.82
C PRO A 63 -0.60 -2.26 20.76
N VAL A 64 -1.51 -1.94 21.69
CA VAL A 64 -2.09 -2.92 22.62
C VAL A 64 -3.10 -3.81 21.88
N GLU A 65 -4.03 -3.21 21.13
CA GLU A 65 -5.01 -3.96 20.34
C GLU A 65 -4.33 -4.85 19.30
N THR A 66 -3.30 -4.36 18.62
CA THR A 66 -2.55 -5.17 17.66
C THR A 66 -1.87 -6.36 18.33
N ALA A 67 -1.28 -6.16 19.52
CA ALA A 67 -0.67 -7.25 20.28
C ALA A 67 -1.71 -8.30 20.70
N GLU A 68 -2.86 -7.87 21.22
CA GLU A 68 -3.95 -8.76 21.62
C GLU A 68 -4.47 -9.58 20.44
N LEU A 69 -4.73 -8.94 19.29
CA LEU A 69 -5.16 -9.61 18.05
C LEU A 69 -4.10 -10.61 17.54
N ALA A 70 -2.82 -10.32 17.74
CA ALA A 70 -1.70 -11.16 17.30
C ALA A 70 -1.35 -12.27 18.32
N GLY A 71 -2.02 -12.32 19.47
CA GLY A 71 -1.71 -13.25 20.56
C GLY A 71 -0.36 -12.97 21.25
N LEU A 72 0.07 -11.71 21.27
CA LEU A 72 1.35 -11.27 21.81
C LEU A 72 1.17 -10.40 23.06
N SER A 73 2.24 -10.24 23.84
CA SER A 73 2.26 -9.22 24.88
C SER A 73 2.39 -7.81 24.27
N PRO A 74 1.80 -6.76 24.86
CA PRO A 74 1.98 -5.38 24.38
C PRO A 74 3.44 -4.92 24.36
N ASN A 75 4.31 -5.50 25.19
CA ASN A 75 5.74 -5.19 25.19
C ASN A 75 6.44 -5.82 23.99
N THR A 76 6.08 -7.06 23.64
CA THR A 76 6.61 -7.76 22.47
C THR A 76 6.31 -6.98 21.20
N TYR A 77 5.07 -6.54 20.99
CA TYR A 77 4.73 -5.78 19.80
C TYR A 77 5.46 -4.43 19.74
N ARG A 78 5.55 -3.69 20.85
CA ARG A 78 6.31 -2.43 20.91
C ARG A 78 7.81 -2.62 20.67
N ALA A 79 8.38 -3.76 21.03
CA ALA A 79 9.78 -4.07 20.74
C ALA A 79 10.01 -4.21 19.22
N LEU A 80 9.05 -4.82 18.49
CA LEU A 80 9.09 -4.89 17.02
C LEU A 80 9.13 -3.50 16.38
N GLU A 81 8.26 -2.59 16.81
CA GLU A 81 8.21 -1.19 16.31
C GLU A 81 9.45 -0.36 16.69
N ARG A 82 10.31 -0.86 17.58
CA ARG A 82 11.57 -0.19 17.97
C ARG A 82 12.81 -0.86 17.39
N ALA A 83 12.66 -1.91 16.57
CA ALA A 83 13.77 -2.78 16.17
C ALA A 83 14.55 -3.36 17.37
N ASP A 84 13.88 -3.56 18.50
CA ASP A 84 14.48 -4.10 19.70
C ASP A 84 14.34 -5.63 19.76
N GLY A 85 15.47 -6.33 19.61
CA GLY A 85 15.56 -7.78 19.62
C GLY A 85 15.41 -8.45 18.25
N ASN A 86 15.45 -9.77 18.25
CA ASN A 86 15.31 -10.61 17.05
C ASN A 86 14.03 -11.46 17.18
N PRO A 87 12.91 -11.07 16.56
CA PRO A 87 11.66 -11.80 16.67
C PRO A 87 11.72 -13.15 15.96
N ARG A 88 10.93 -14.11 16.44
CA ARG A 88 10.76 -15.39 15.75
C ARG A 88 9.90 -15.20 14.51
N LEU A 89 10.06 -16.09 13.53
CA LEU A 89 9.24 -16.08 12.31
C LEU A 89 7.74 -16.16 12.65
N GLU A 90 7.36 -17.01 13.61
CA GLU A 90 5.99 -17.15 14.13
C GLU A 90 5.41 -15.82 14.64
N THR A 91 6.23 -14.99 15.28
CA THR A 91 5.82 -13.66 15.77
C THR A 91 5.59 -12.70 14.61
N LEU A 92 6.45 -12.75 13.60
CA LEU A 92 6.30 -11.94 12.39
C LEU A 92 5.07 -12.36 11.58
N GLU A 93 4.80 -13.66 11.49
CA GLU A 93 3.60 -14.20 10.85
C GLU A 93 2.31 -13.78 11.56
N SER A 94 2.25 -13.86 12.90
CA SER A 94 1.04 -13.47 13.64
C SER A 94 0.74 -11.98 13.48
N VAL A 95 1.77 -11.14 13.52
CA VAL A 95 1.63 -9.70 13.27
C VAL A 95 1.24 -9.42 11.82
N GLY A 96 1.83 -10.14 10.86
CA GLY A 96 1.49 -10.02 9.44
C GLY A 96 0.02 -10.33 9.15
N GLN A 97 -0.55 -11.35 9.81
CA GLN A 97 -1.96 -11.70 9.71
C GLN A 97 -2.87 -10.57 10.22
N VAL A 98 -2.54 -9.95 11.35
CA VAL A 98 -3.33 -8.86 11.93
C VAL A 98 -3.24 -7.58 11.10
N LEU A 99 -2.03 -7.24 10.65
CA LEU A 99 -1.78 -6.02 9.88
C LEU A 99 -2.03 -6.21 8.37
N ASN A 100 -2.54 -7.38 7.97
CA ASN A 100 -2.88 -7.75 6.60
C ASN A 100 -1.73 -7.50 5.60
N PHE A 101 -0.53 -7.99 5.93
CA PHE A 101 0.60 -7.95 5.00
C PHE A 101 1.45 -9.22 5.08
N LYS A 102 2.12 -9.54 3.98
CA LYS A 102 3.01 -10.71 3.86
C LYS A 102 4.45 -10.24 3.88
N LEU A 103 5.29 -10.98 4.59
CA LEU A 103 6.73 -10.79 4.63
C LEU A 103 7.39 -11.74 3.63
N TRP A 104 8.37 -11.23 2.88
CA TRP A 104 9.30 -12.02 2.10
C TRP A 104 10.69 -11.89 2.70
N ILE A 105 11.33 -13.03 2.95
CA ILE A 105 12.70 -13.10 3.46
C ILE A 105 13.52 -13.83 2.39
N GLU A 106 14.45 -13.11 1.79
CA GLU A 106 15.45 -13.68 0.89
C GLU A 106 16.75 -13.88 1.67
N MET A 107 17.32 -15.08 1.55
CA MET A 107 18.63 -15.37 2.13
C MET A 107 19.68 -15.20 1.02
N VAL A 108 20.64 -14.31 1.26
CA VAL A 108 21.82 -14.10 0.41
C VAL A 108 22.95 -15.07 0.74
#